data_AF-A0A928NW83-F1
#
_entry.id   AF-A0A928NW83-F1
#
_cell.length_a   1.000
_cell.length_b   1.000
_cell.length_c   1.000
_cell.angle_alpha   90.00
_cell.angle_beta   90.00
_cell.angle_gamma   90.00
#
_symmetry.space_group_name_H-M   'P 1'
#
loop_
_entity.id
_entity.type
_entity.pdbx_description
1 polymer ?
#
loop_
_entity_poly.entity_id
_entity_poly.type
_entity_poly.pdbx_seq_one_letter_code
_entity_poly.pdbx_strand_id
1 'polypeptide(L)'
;MARFIEEFYCGNIDPQARSTRQNKTVQKELAVLTKTEEQLTNTLQDEQKKWFLDFSNAWSVVNGESNLDSFIMGFRLGANFAYDAFISTETPFGDLLKES
;
A
#
# COMPACT_ATOMS: atom_id res chain seq x y z
N MET A 1 3.71 9.94 -24.74
CA MET A 1 3.62 9.46 -23.35
C MET A 1 3.74 10.67 -22.41
N ALA A 2 2.74 11.54 -22.34
CA ALA A 2 2.83 12.79 -21.56
C ALA A 2 1.50 13.00 -20.85
N ARG A 3 1.34 12.36 -19.69
CA ARG A 3 0.20 12.50 -18.77
C ARG A 3 0.21 11.57 -17.57
N PHE A 4 1.17 10.64 -17.42
CA PHE A 4 1.17 9.69 -16.29
C PHE A 4 1.01 10.36 -14.92
N ILE A 5 1.77 11.42 -14.65
CA ILE A 5 1.69 12.15 -13.37
C ILE A 5 0.34 12.85 -13.20
N GLU A 6 -0.22 13.41 -14.28
CA GLU A 6 -1.53 14.06 -14.28
C GLU A 6 -2.65 13.04 -14.03
N GLU A 7 -2.63 11.90 -14.73
CA GLU A 7 -3.57 10.79 -14.56
C GLU A 7 -3.48 10.16 -13.16
N PHE A 8 -2.26 10.08 -12.61
CA PHE A 8 -2.01 9.61 -11.26
C PHE A 8 -2.54 10.59 -10.20
N TYR A 9 -2.26 11.89 -10.37
CA TYR A 9 -2.77 12.93 -9.47
C TYR A 9 -4.30 13.00 -9.47
N CYS A 10 -4.92 12.89 -10.64
CA CYS A 10 -6.37 12.87 -10.79
C CYS A 10 -7.03 11.56 -10.31
N GLY A 11 -6.25 10.56 -9.87
CA GLY A 11 -6.77 9.28 -9.38
C GLY A 11 -7.27 8.33 -10.47
N ASN A 12 -7.01 8.64 -11.74
CA ASN A 12 -7.34 7.75 -12.86
C ASN A 12 -6.43 6.51 -12.88
N ILE A 13 -5.20 6.67 -12.37
CA ILE A 13 -4.30 5.56 -12.07
C ILE A 13 -4.38 5.30 -10.57
N ASP A 14 -5.12 4.25 -10.21
CA ASP A 14 -5.17 3.75 -8.84
C ASP A 14 -4.08 2.66 -8.66
N PRO A 15 -2.98 2.98 -7.96
CA PRO A 15 -1.87 2.05 -7.72
C PRO A 15 -2.29 0.85 -6.85
N GLN A 16 -3.42 0.96 -6.13
CA GLN A 16 -4.01 -0.09 -5.31
C GLN A 16 -5.16 -0.82 -6.02
N ALA A 17 -5.47 -0.50 -7.29
CA ALA A 17 -6.59 -1.11 -8.00
C ALA A 17 -6.49 -2.64 -8.10
N ARG A 18 -5.27 -3.19 -8.11
CA ARG A 18 -5.05 -4.64 -8.14
C ARG A 18 -5.55 -5.31 -6.85
N SER A 19 -5.28 -4.72 -5.68
CA SER A 19 -5.68 -5.30 -4.40
C SER A 19 -7.20 -5.20 -4.19
N THR A 20 -7.83 -4.13 -4.66
CA THR A 20 -9.27 -3.90 -4.45
C THR A 20 -10.17 -4.51 -5.54
N ARG A 21 -9.75 -4.49 -6.81
CA ARG A 21 -10.62 -4.89 -7.95
C ARG A 21 -10.34 -6.29 -8.48
N GLN A 22 -9.12 -6.80 -8.32
CA GLN A 22 -8.69 -8.04 -8.99
C GLN A 22 -8.29 -9.16 -8.03
N ASN A 23 -8.06 -8.84 -6.75
CA ASN A 23 -7.68 -9.83 -5.77
C ASN A 23 -8.93 -10.46 -5.13
N LYS A 24 -9.34 -11.63 -5.65
CA LYS A 24 -10.48 -12.40 -5.14
C LYS A 24 -10.34 -12.74 -3.65
N THR A 25 -9.12 -12.95 -3.17
CA THR A 25 -8.86 -13.21 -1.75
C THR A 25 -9.20 -11.97 -0.93
N VAL A 26 -8.70 -10.80 -1.31
CA VAL A 26 -9.00 -9.53 -0.61
C VAL A 26 -10.50 -9.24 -0.62
N GLN A 27 -11.20 -9.46 -1.74
CA GLN A 27 -12.65 -9.25 -1.80
C GLN A 27 -13.42 -10.20 -0.86
N LYS A 28 -12.99 -11.46 -0.76
CA LYS A 28 -13.59 -12.43 0.16
C LYS A 28 -13.37 -12.02 1.61
N GLU A 29 -12.14 -11.66 1.98
CA GLU A 29 -11.82 -11.22 3.33
C GLU A 29 -12.51 -9.91 3.69
N LEU A 30 -12.66 -8.98 2.73
CA LEU A 30 -13.44 -7.75 2.93
C LEU A 30 -14.91 -8.06 3.24
N ALA A 31 -15.53 -8.99 2.51
CA ALA A 31 -16.90 -9.42 2.80
C ALA A 31 -17.04 -10.06 4.19
N VAL A 32 -16.05 -10.85 4.62
CA VAL A 32 -16.00 -11.39 5.98
C VAL A 32 -15.89 -10.26 7.00
N LEU A 33 -14.96 -9.32 6.79
CA LEU A 33 -14.73 -8.18 7.68
C LEU A 33 -16.01 -7.35 7.86
N THR A 34 -16.66 -6.96 6.77
CA THR A 34 -17.92 -6.20 6.82
C THR A 34 -19.03 -6.96 7.56
N LYS A 35 -19.20 -8.26 7.25
CA LYS A 35 -20.22 -9.07 7.92
C LYS A 35 -19.94 -9.21 9.42
N THR A 36 -18.69 -9.45 9.79
CA THR A 36 -18.29 -9.60 11.19
C THR A 36 -18.43 -8.28 11.96
N GLU A 37 -18.06 -7.15 11.34
CA GLU A 37 -18.26 -5.82 11.92
C GLU A 37 -19.75 -5.54 12.19
N GLU A 38 -20.63 -5.83 11.23
CA GLU A 38 -22.07 -5.67 11.40
C GLU A 38 -22.61 -6.55 12.54
N GLN A 39 -22.20 -7.83 12.58
CA GLN A 39 -22.61 -8.75 13.64
C GLN A 39 -22.16 -8.29 15.03
N LEU A 40 -20.90 -7.83 15.17
CA LEU A 40 -20.37 -7.32 16.43
C LEU A 40 -21.10 -6.04 16.85
N THR A 41 -21.33 -5.12 15.92
CA THR A 41 -22.05 -3.86 16.18
C THR A 41 -23.47 -4.10 16.69
N ASN A 42 -24.13 -5.17 16.23
CA ASN A 42 -25.48 -5.54 16.66
C ASN A 42 -25.52 -6.35 17.97
N THR A 43 -24.47 -7.12 18.28
CA THR A 43 -24.46 -8.06 19.41
C THR A 43 -23.89 -7.45 20.69
N LEU A 44 -22.91 -6.55 20.57
CA LEU A 44 -22.22 -5.95 21.71
C LEU A 44 -23.14 -4.99 22.49
N GLN A 45 -22.92 -4.86 23.80
CA GLN A 45 -23.55 -3.85 24.65
C GLN A 45 -22.83 -2.51 24.57
N ASP A 46 -23.42 -1.43 25.09
CA ASP A 46 -22.94 -0.05 24.91
C ASP A 46 -21.46 0.17 25.27
N GLU A 47 -20.99 -0.39 26.39
CA GLU A 47 -19.58 -0.28 26.80
C GLU A 47 -18.64 -1.05 25.85
N GLN A 48 -19.04 -2.24 25.43
CA GLN A 48 -18.25 -3.07 24.52
C GLN A 48 -18.23 -2.50 23.10
N LYS A 49 -19.33 -1.87 22.66
CA LYS A 49 -19.38 -1.12 21.40
C LYS A 49 -18.39 0.04 21.40
N LYS A 50 -18.24 0.74 22.53
CA LYS A 50 -17.24 1.80 22.66
C LYS A 50 -15.82 1.25 22.47
N TRP A 51 -15.47 0.14 23.14
CA TRP A 51 -14.15 -0.48 22.97
C TRP A 51 -13.93 -0.99 21.54
N PHE A 52 -14.95 -1.56 20.92
CA PHE A 52 -14.86 -2.02 19.54
C PHE A 52 -14.66 -0.87 18.55
N LEU A 53 -15.35 0.26 18.78
CA LEU A 53 -15.16 1.48 17.99
C LEU A 53 -13.75 2.06 18.18
N ASP A 54 -13.27 2.15 19.42
CA ASP A 54 -11.92 2.63 19.72
C ASP A 54 -10.86 1.73 19.05
N PHE A 55 -11.05 0.41 19.10
CA PHE A 55 -10.21 -0.56 18.40
C PHE A 55 -10.24 -0.35 16.88
N SER A 56 -11.42 -0.27 16.27
CA SER A 56 -11.57 -0.09 14.82
C SER A 56 -10.93 1.21 14.33
N ASN A 57 -11.12 2.29 15.08
CA ASN A 57 -10.49 3.58 14.82
C ASN A 57 -8.96 3.51 14.91
N ALA A 58 -8.43 2.94 16.00
CA ALA A 58 -6.98 2.79 16.17
C ALA A 58 -6.36 1.90 15.07
N TRP A 59 -7.02 0.79 14.74
CA TRP A 59 -6.60 -0.10 13.66
C TRP A 59 -6.57 0.61 12.30
N SER A 60 -7.62 1.40 12.00
CA SER A 60 -7.71 2.17 10.76
C SER A 60 -6.55 3.17 10.62
N VAL A 61 -6.21 3.88 11.70
CA VAL A 61 -5.07 4.81 11.71
C VAL A 61 -3.75 4.07 11.49
N VAL A 62 -3.47 3.01 12.26
CA VAL A 62 -2.21 2.25 12.15
C VAL A 62 -2.03 1.66 10.75
N ASN A 63 -3.09 1.08 10.20
CA ASN A 63 -3.06 0.51 8.85
C ASN A 63 -2.94 1.60 7.79
N GLY A 64 -3.60 2.75 7.97
CA GLY A 64 -3.48 3.92 7.09
C GLY A 64 -2.04 4.45 7.01
N GLU A 65 -1.41 4.68 8.16
CA GLU A 65 -0.01 5.12 8.24
C GLU A 65 0.96 4.10 7.62
N SER A 66 0.75 2.82 7.90
CA SER A 66 1.59 1.74 7.33
C SER A 66 1.47 1.65 5.81
N ASN A 67 0.27 1.84 5.27
CA ASN A 67 0.02 1.87 3.83
C ASN A 67 0.64 3.10 3.18
N LEU A 68 0.55 4.28 3.82
CA LEU A 68 1.18 5.50 3.34
C LEU A 68 2.71 5.37 3.28
N ASP A 69 3.33 4.84 4.34
CA ASP A 69 4.78 4.62 4.38
C ASP A 69 5.22 3.64 3.28
N SER A 70 4.53 2.50 3.17
CA SER A 70 4.78 1.50 2.12
C SER A 70 4.65 2.10 0.72
N PHE A 71 3.67 2.98 0.53
CA PHE A 71 3.46 3.67 -0.74
C PHE A 71 4.61 4.62 -1.08
N ILE A 72 4.98 5.51 -0.16
CA ILE A 72 6.08 6.46 -0.35
C ILE A 72 7.39 5.71 -0.60
N MET A 73 7.66 4.68 0.19
CA MET A 73 8.87 3.85 0.05
C MET A 73 8.90 3.15 -1.31
N GLY A 74 7.79 2.57 -1.74
CA GLY A 74 7.68 1.92 -3.06
C GLY A 74 8.00 2.86 -4.22
N PHE A 75 7.48 4.08 -4.20
CA PHE A 75 7.78 5.10 -5.23
C PHE A 75 9.24 5.55 -5.20
N ARG A 76 9.80 5.80 -4.01
CA ARG A 76 11.22 6.19 -3.87
C ARG A 76 12.15 5.09 -4.36
N LEU A 77 11.88 3.84 -3.99
CA LEU A 77 12.64 2.69 -4.48
C LEU A 77 12.54 2.57 -6.00
N GLY A 78 11.34 2.69 -6.57
CA GLY A 78 11.15 2.66 -8.02
C GLY A 78 11.92 3.76 -8.75
N ALA A 79 11.91 4.99 -8.22
CA ALA A 79 12.67 6.11 -8.79
C ALA A 79 14.18 5.89 -8.69
N ASN A 80 14.67 5.40 -7.54
CA ASN A 80 16.08 5.07 -7.35
C ASN A 80 16.54 3.95 -8.29
N PHE A 81 15.73 2.92 -8.48
CA PHE A 81 16.01 1.85 -9.46
C PHE A 81 16.08 2.38 -10.89
N ALA A 82 15.16 3.25 -11.29
CA ALA A 82 15.20 3.85 -12.62
C ALA A 82 16.44 4.74 -12.81
N TYR A 83 16.81 5.52 -11.78
CA TYR A 83 18.02 6.32 -11.82
C TYR A 83 19.28 5.46 -11.93
N ASP A 84 19.42 4.43 -11.09
CA ASP A 84 20.55 3.52 -11.10
C ASP A 84 20.69 2.79 -12.45
N ALA A 85 19.58 2.25 -12.97
CA ALA A 85 19.60 1.46 -14.19
C ALA A 85 19.85 2.26 -15.47
N PHE A 86 19.39 3.52 -15.54
CA PHE A 86 19.36 4.28 -16.80
C PHE A 86 20.18 5.57 -16.79
N ILE A 87 20.52 6.11 -15.61
CA ILE A 87 21.19 7.41 -15.48
C ILE A 87 22.56 7.28 -14.81
N SER A 88 22.68 6.44 -13.78
CA SER A 88 23.93 6.25 -13.07
C SER A 88 24.99 5.66 -14.00
N THR A 89 26.18 6.26 -13.99
CA THR A 89 27.37 5.72 -14.65
C THR A 89 28.33 5.09 -13.65
N GLU A 90 27.94 5.01 -12.37
CA GLU A 90 28.72 4.34 -11.35
C GLU A 90 28.61 2.84 -11.54
N THR A 91 29.72 2.19 -11.89
CA THR A 91 29.78 0.73 -11.96
C THR A 91 29.91 0.16 -10.54
N PRO A 92 29.03 -0.77 -10.11
CA PRO A 92 29.02 -1.28 -8.73
C PRO A 92 30.28 -2.09 -8.36
N PHE A 93 31.09 -2.49 -9.35
CA PHE A 93 32.38 -3.14 -9.14
C PHE A 93 33.45 -2.42 -9.96
N GLY A 94 34.45 -1.84 -9.29
CA GLY A 94 35.67 -1.38 -9.94
C GLY A 94 36.55 -2.58 -10.32
N ASP A 95 36.92 -2.65 -11.59
CA ASP A 95 37.79 -3.65 -12.22
C ASP A 95 37.60 -5.09 -11.73
N LEU A 96 36.58 -5.76 -12.29
CA LEU A 96 36.36 -7.21 -12.10
C LEU A 96 37.53 -8.07 -12.59
N LEU A 97 38.44 -7.51 -13.39
CA LEU A 97 39.67 -8.15 -13.84
C LEU A 97 40.85 -7.24 -13.50
N LYS A 98 41.51 -7.49 -12.37
CA LYS A 98 42.92 -7.12 -12.27
C LYS A 98 43.65 -7.96 -13.31
N GLU A 99 44.19 -7.32 -14.33
CA GLU A 99 45.07 -7.97 -15.30
C GLU A 99 46.12 -8.79 -14.53
N SER A 100 46.12 -10.09 -14.77
CA SER A 100 47.07 -11.07 -14.24
C SER A 100 48.42 -10.96 -14.95
#